data_AF-A0A7J9ZCM2-F1
#
_entry.id   AF-A0A7J9ZCM2-F1
#
_cell.length_a   1.000
_cell.length_b   1.000
_cell.length_c   1.000
_cell.angle_alpha   90.00
_cell.angle_beta   90.00
_cell.angle_gamma   90.00
#
_symmetry.space_group_name_H-M   'P 1'
#
loop_
_entity.id
_entity.type
_entity.pdbx_description
1 polymer ?
#
loop_
_entity_poly.entity_id
_entity_poly.type
_entity_poly.pdbx_seq_one_letter_code
_entity_poly.pdbx_strand_id
1 'polypeptide(L)'
;MQNPRWHRVVGNLVYTLMYERALDDDLVEHRANALLVEPFHGFSQDEEYAAINETLMSGDELTGLPPTPQHGEEHLRDFLTRVRDRLDAKRPWPDLPFVTRDDSEWNAFTGGPVIARLHSDEGAVRSHLRRHFGPVEVAEGRRKVLILRLRSGDEVALITPWWRDNEEHIAVIQHPDSDRSANEVLTAFRDATGYGADAITDLTAGRSGMS
;
A
#
# COMPACT_ATOMS: atom_id res chain seq x y z
N MET A 1 6.23 18.68 14.97
CA MET A 1 5.12 17.82 15.43
C MET A 1 4.93 16.74 14.38
N GLN A 2 5.07 15.46 14.73
CA GLN A 2 4.66 14.40 13.82
C GLN A 2 3.14 14.50 13.68
N ASN A 3 2.63 14.50 12.45
CA ASN A 3 1.19 14.44 12.23
C ASN A 3 0.68 13.08 12.73
N PRO A 4 -0.35 13.03 13.59
CA PRO A 4 -1.01 11.79 13.98
C PRO A 4 -1.26 10.89 12.76
N ARG A 5 -1.05 9.59 12.91
CA ARG A 5 -1.16 8.64 11.79
C ARG A 5 -2.54 8.67 11.14
N TRP A 6 -3.58 8.96 11.93
CA TRP A 6 -4.95 9.13 11.44
C TRP A 6 -5.12 10.31 10.47
N HIS A 7 -4.32 11.39 10.59
CA HIS A 7 -4.38 12.53 9.67
C HIS A 7 -4.09 12.11 8.23
N ARG A 8 -3.22 11.11 8.00
CA ARG A 8 -2.94 10.61 6.65
C ARG A 8 -4.14 9.84 6.08
N VAL A 9 -4.75 8.96 6.86
CA VAL A 9 -5.91 8.16 6.43
C VAL A 9 -7.11 9.07 6.16
N VAL A 10 -7.50 9.88 7.15
CA VAL A 10 -8.66 10.76 7.03
C VAL A 10 -8.38 11.88 6.03
N GLY A 11 -7.17 12.42 5.98
CA GLY A 11 -6.77 13.39 4.97
C GLY A 11 -6.90 12.85 3.55
N ASN A 12 -6.47 11.61 3.30
CA ASN A 12 -6.67 10.95 2.00
C ASN A 12 -8.15 10.72 1.69
N LEU A 13 -8.93 10.27 2.67
CA LEU A 13 -10.36 10.04 2.47
C LEU A 13 -11.08 11.36 2.16
N VAL A 14 -10.85 12.41 2.95
CA VAL A 14 -11.38 13.77 2.73
C VAL A 14 -10.94 14.32 1.38
N TYR A 15 -9.67 14.14 1.00
CA TYR A 15 -9.19 14.53 -0.32
C TYR A 15 -9.99 13.89 -1.45
N THR A 16 -10.37 12.60 -1.33
CA THR A 16 -11.20 11.93 -2.34
C THR A 16 -12.62 12.50 -2.45
N LEU A 17 -13.10 13.22 -1.43
CA LEU A 17 -14.42 13.86 -1.41
C LEU A 17 -14.43 15.24 -2.09
N MET A 18 -13.26 15.80 -2.45
CA MET A 18 -13.18 17.18 -2.94
C MET A 18 -13.98 17.45 -4.23
N TYR A 19 -14.30 16.40 -4.98
CA TYR A 19 -15.09 16.46 -6.21
C TYR A 19 -16.52 15.94 -6.03
N GLU A 20 -16.87 15.44 -4.85
CA GLU A 20 -18.17 14.86 -4.56
C GLU A 20 -19.14 15.95 -4.13
N ARG A 21 -20.28 16.04 -4.82
CA ARG A 21 -21.31 17.06 -4.52
C ARG A 21 -22.16 16.68 -3.31
N ALA A 22 -22.33 15.39 -3.05
CA ALA A 22 -23.14 14.85 -1.98
C ALA A 22 -22.41 13.70 -1.30
N LEU A 23 -22.58 13.59 0.00
CA LEU A 23 -22.04 12.50 0.83
C LEU A 23 -23.16 11.49 1.12
N ASP A 24 -23.73 10.89 0.08
CA ASP A 24 -24.86 9.97 0.19
C ASP A 24 -24.45 8.55 0.57
N ASP A 25 -25.44 7.67 0.74
CA ASP A 25 -25.21 6.30 1.18
C ASP A 25 -24.50 5.43 0.12
N ASP A 26 -24.65 5.77 -1.17
CA ASP A 26 -23.95 5.08 -2.26
C ASP A 26 -22.45 5.38 -2.20
N LEU A 27 -22.09 6.64 -1.96
CA LEU A 27 -20.69 7.03 -1.74
C LEU A 27 -20.12 6.38 -0.47
N VAL A 28 -20.87 6.36 0.64
CA VAL A 28 -20.45 5.69 1.87
C VAL A 28 -20.17 4.20 1.61
N GLU A 29 -21.09 3.50 0.95
CA GLU A 29 -20.94 2.08 0.64
C GLU A 29 -19.75 1.84 -0.30
N HIS A 30 -19.59 2.70 -1.32
CA HIS A 30 -18.44 2.64 -2.22
C HIS A 30 -17.11 2.82 -1.48
N ARG A 31 -16.99 3.82 -0.61
CA ARG A 31 -15.76 4.07 0.17
C ARG A 31 -15.49 2.97 1.19
N ALA A 32 -16.50 2.48 1.89
CA ALA A 32 -16.35 1.35 2.81
C ALA A 32 -15.84 0.10 2.08
N ASN A 33 -16.40 -0.21 0.91
CA ASN A 33 -15.90 -1.33 0.10
C ASN A 33 -14.48 -1.10 -0.40
N ALA A 34 -14.15 0.12 -0.85
CA ALA A 34 -12.81 0.47 -1.30
C ALA A 34 -11.74 0.27 -0.21
N LEU A 35 -11.98 0.74 1.01
CA LEU A 35 -11.06 0.55 2.14
C LEU A 35 -10.83 -0.94 2.46
N LEU A 36 -11.83 -1.80 2.20
CA LEU A 36 -11.70 -3.24 2.42
C LEU A 36 -10.91 -3.97 1.33
N VAL A 37 -10.90 -3.49 0.09
CA VAL A 37 -10.22 -4.19 -1.03
C VAL A 37 -8.90 -3.51 -1.45
N GLU A 38 -8.82 -2.22 -1.20
CA GLU A 38 -7.74 -1.33 -1.62
C GLU A 38 -7.46 -0.30 -0.53
N PRO A 39 -6.91 -0.72 0.64
CA PRO A 39 -6.43 0.21 1.63
C PRO A 39 -5.42 1.20 1.04
N PHE A 40 -5.40 2.41 1.59
CA PHE A 40 -4.41 3.42 1.26
C PHE A 40 -2.99 2.89 1.45
N HIS A 41 -2.09 3.40 0.62
CA HIS A 41 -0.69 3.02 0.65
C HIS A 41 -0.07 3.21 2.06
N GLY A 42 0.58 2.16 2.57
CA GLY A 42 1.17 2.11 3.91
C GLY A 42 0.19 1.78 5.04
N PHE A 43 -1.03 1.35 4.72
CA PHE A 43 -2.06 0.99 5.69
C PHE A 43 -2.70 -0.37 5.39
N SER A 44 -3.16 -1.00 6.46
CA SER A 44 -4.06 -2.16 6.45
C SER A 44 -5.50 -1.75 6.81
N GLN A 45 -6.48 -2.62 6.54
CA GLN A 45 -7.89 -2.39 6.88
C GLN A 45 -8.08 -2.04 8.36
N ASP A 46 -7.37 -2.74 9.26
CA ASP A 46 -7.41 -2.48 10.70
C ASP A 46 -6.85 -1.11 11.08
N GLU A 47 -5.74 -0.71 10.45
CA GLU A 47 -5.12 0.60 10.72
C GLU A 47 -5.98 1.75 10.20
N GLU A 48 -6.65 1.59 9.06
CA GLU A 48 -7.58 2.61 8.55
C GLU A 48 -8.83 2.73 9.42
N TYR A 49 -9.41 1.61 9.83
CA TYR A 49 -10.54 1.61 10.75
C TYR A 49 -10.18 2.21 12.11
N ALA A 50 -9.00 1.88 12.66
CA ALA A 50 -8.50 2.48 13.88
C ALA A 50 -8.30 3.98 13.74
N ALA A 51 -7.75 4.44 12.61
CA ALA A 51 -7.60 5.86 12.30
C ALA A 51 -8.95 6.59 12.25
N ILE A 52 -9.95 6.04 11.56
CA ILE A 52 -11.30 6.63 11.50
C ILE A 52 -11.89 6.75 12.91
N ASN A 53 -11.76 5.72 13.74
CA ASN A 53 -12.22 5.75 15.13
C ASN A 53 -11.49 6.81 15.97
N GLU A 54 -10.17 6.87 15.87
CA GLU A 54 -9.36 7.86 16.60
C GLU A 54 -9.82 9.28 16.29
N THR A 55 -10.02 9.59 15.01
CA THR A 55 -10.51 10.90 14.54
C THR A 55 -11.91 11.24 15.04
N LEU A 56 -12.82 10.26 15.04
CA LEU A 56 -14.19 10.47 15.55
C LEU A 56 -14.19 10.71 17.06
N MET A 57 -13.23 10.13 17.80
CA MET A 57 -13.10 10.31 19.25
C MET A 57 -12.35 11.59 19.64
N SER A 58 -11.36 12.04 18.86
CA SER A 58 -10.51 13.17 19.25
C SER A 58 -11.23 14.52 19.19
N GLY A 59 -12.22 14.65 18.30
CA GLY A 59 -12.89 15.93 18.05
C GLY A 59 -12.03 16.93 17.28
N ASP A 60 -10.90 16.50 16.72
CA ASP A 60 -9.98 17.35 15.96
C ASP A 60 -10.61 17.82 14.64
N GLU A 61 -10.41 19.08 14.28
CA GLU A 61 -11.00 19.71 13.10
C GLU A 61 -10.63 19.00 11.78
N LEU A 62 -11.63 18.55 11.03
CA LEU A 62 -11.48 17.89 9.73
C LEU A 62 -11.39 18.89 8.58
N THR A 63 -12.00 20.07 8.73
CA THR A 63 -11.95 21.15 7.73
C THR A 63 -10.56 21.74 7.52
N GLY A 64 -9.59 21.44 8.39
CA GLY A 64 -8.17 21.76 8.24
C GLY A 64 -7.36 20.73 7.44
N LEU A 65 -7.95 19.57 7.12
CA LEU A 65 -7.40 18.58 6.17
C LEU A 65 -7.63 19.11 4.73
N PRO A 66 -7.02 18.53 3.66
CA PRO A 66 -6.89 19.24 2.39
C PRO A 66 -8.23 19.79 1.92
N PRO A 67 -8.26 21.05 1.43
CA PRO A 67 -9.47 21.86 1.46
C PRO A 67 -10.62 21.22 0.68
N THR A 68 -11.68 20.85 1.40
CA THR A 68 -12.97 20.43 0.86
C THR A 68 -14.01 21.53 1.09
N PRO A 69 -13.96 22.65 0.34
CA PRO A 69 -14.81 23.83 0.60
C PRO A 69 -16.32 23.55 0.46
N GLN A 70 -16.68 22.40 -0.10
CA GLN A 70 -18.07 21.98 -0.34
C GLN A 70 -18.72 21.36 0.91
N HIS A 71 -17.92 20.81 1.84
CA HIS A 71 -18.42 20.03 2.98
C HIS A 71 -17.91 20.62 4.29
N GLY A 72 -18.84 21.00 5.17
CA GLY A 72 -18.51 21.44 6.53
C GLY A 72 -18.17 20.28 7.46
N GLU A 73 -17.60 20.62 8.61
CA GLU A 73 -17.16 19.69 9.66
C GLU A 73 -18.22 18.64 10.03
N GLU A 74 -19.46 19.05 10.25
CA GLU A 74 -20.56 18.15 10.62
C GLU A 74 -20.83 17.09 9.55
N HIS A 75 -20.86 17.49 8.28
CA HIS A 75 -21.08 16.57 7.16
C HIS A 75 -19.93 15.58 7.01
N LEU A 76 -18.67 16.02 7.21
CA LEU A 76 -17.51 15.14 7.16
C LEU A 76 -17.54 14.11 8.30
N ARG A 77 -17.91 14.52 9.52
CA ARG A 77 -18.03 13.60 10.67
C ARG A 77 -19.15 12.60 10.51
N ASP A 78 -20.31 13.04 10.04
CA ASP A 78 -21.42 12.16 9.73
C ASP A 78 -21.02 11.12 8.67
N PHE A 79 -20.36 11.56 7.61
CA PHE A 79 -19.84 10.67 6.58
C PHE A 79 -18.85 9.63 7.13
N LEU A 80 -17.84 10.05 7.90
CA LEU A 80 -16.87 9.14 8.53
C LEU A 80 -17.54 8.14 9.48
N THR A 81 -18.55 8.59 10.23
CA THR A 81 -19.35 7.75 11.12
C THR A 81 -20.08 6.67 10.33
N ARG A 82 -20.76 7.05 9.24
CA ARG A 82 -21.46 6.10 8.35
C ARG A 82 -20.48 5.12 7.68
N VAL A 83 -19.31 5.58 7.26
CA VAL A 83 -18.26 4.70 6.71
C VAL A 83 -17.80 3.68 7.75
N ARG A 84 -17.48 4.11 8.98
CA ARG A 84 -17.11 3.21 10.08
C ARG A 84 -18.20 2.17 10.34
N ASP A 85 -19.46 2.60 10.41
CA ASP A 85 -20.57 1.70 10.70
C ASP A 85 -20.76 0.65 9.58
N ARG A 86 -20.54 1.03 8.32
CA ARG A 86 -20.50 0.06 7.20
C ARG A 86 -19.33 -0.91 7.27
N LEU A 87 -18.15 -0.44 7.69
CA LEU A 87 -17.00 -1.32 7.92
C LEU A 87 -17.32 -2.35 9.02
N ASP A 88 -17.93 -1.92 10.13
CA ASP A 88 -18.30 -2.82 11.23
C ASP A 88 -19.36 -3.84 10.80
N ALA A 89 -20.35 -3.43 10.02
CA ALA A 89 -21.38 -4.34 9.49
C ALA A 89 -20.81 -5.41 8.54
N LYS A 90 -19.63 -5.19 7.97
CA LYS A 90 -18.95 -6.12 7.04
C LYS A 90 -17.97 -7.07 7.73
N ARG A 91 -17.88 -7.07 9.06
CA ARG A 91 -17.01 -8.00 9.78
C ARG A 91 -17.55 -9.44 9.71
N PRO A 92 -16.67 -10.47 9.63
CA PRO A 92 -15.22 -10.36 9.49
C PRO A 92 -14.82 -9.89 8.08
N TRP A 93 -13.79 -9.05 8.00
CA TRP A 93 -13.30 -8.52 6.73
C TRP A 93 -12.56 -9.57 5.91
N PRO A 94 -12.51 -9.41 4.58
CA PRO A 94 -11.77 -10.33 3.73
C PRO A 94 -10.27 -10.20 3.98
N ASP A 95 -9.59 -11.35 4.07
CA ASP A 95 -8.12 -11.40 4.06
C ASP A 95 -7.59 -10.95 2.70
N LEU A 96 -6.76 -9.92 2.71
CA LEU A 96 -6.10 -9.44 1.51
C LEU A 96 -4.92 -10.34 1.13
N PRO A 97 -4.65 -10.56 -0.16
CA PRO A 97 -3.50 -11.36 -0.59
C PRO A 97 -2.17 -10.71 -0.18
N PHE A 98 -2.16 -9.38 -0.06
CA PHE A 98 -1.07 -8.58 0.45
C PHE A 98 -1.59 -7.21 0.95
N VAL A 99 -0.80 -6.57 1.80
CA VAL A 99 -0.96 -5.16 2.19
C VAL A 99 0.32 -4.40 1.89
N THR A 100 0.22 -3.09 1.67
CA THR A 100 1.41 -2.25 1.47
C THR A 100 1.99 -1.76 2.79
N ARG A 101 3.31 -1.66 2.84
CA ARG A 101 4.07 -1.02 3.93
C ARG A 101 4.51 0.40 3.52
N ASP A 102 4.94 1.19 4.48
CA ASP A 102 5.38 2.57 4.22
C ASP A 102 6.75 2.55 3.50
N ASP A 103 6.93 3.41 2.50
CA ASP A 103 8.16 3.46 1.70
C ASP A 103 9.40 3.88 2.50
N SER A 104 9.21 4.55 3.65
CA SER A 104 10.30 4.83 4.59
C SER A 104 10.92 3.57 5.22
N GLU A 105 10.22 2.42 5.15
CA GLU A 105 10.72 1.12 5.62
C GLU A 105 11.76 0.50 4.65
N TRP A 106 12.02 1.12 3.49
CA TRP A 106 12.94 0.61 2.46
C TRP A 106 14.33 0.21 3.00
N ASN A 107 14.87 0.96 3.96
CA ASN A 107 16.21 0.69 4.50
C ASN A 107 16.33 -0.73 5.08
N ALA A 108 15.24 -1.32 5.55
CA ALA A 108 15.19 -2.69 6.06
C ALA A 108 15.46 -3.75 4.97
N PHE A 109 15.25 -3.41 3.69
CA PHE A 109 15.42 -4.33 2.55
C PHE A 109 16.80 -4.25 1.88
N THR A 110 17.64 -3.27 2.24
CA THR A 110 18.91 -2.99 1.54
C THR A 110 19.93 -4.13 1.59
N GLY A 111 19.83 -5.04 2.57
CA GLY A 111 20.64 -6.26 2.67
C GLY A 111 19.96 -7.54 2.16
N GLY A 112 18.72 -7.44 1.66
CA GLY A 112 17.92 -8.57 1.23
C GLY A 112 18.37 -9.15 -0.13
N PRO A 113 18.18 -10.47 -0.37
CA PRO A 113 18.47 -11.05 -1.67
C PRO A 113 17.43 -10.61 -2.72
N VAL A 114 17.91 -10.30 -3.93
CA VAL A 114 17.04 -10.16 -5.10
C VAL A 114 16.59 -11.56 -5.53
N ILE A 115 15.30 -11.85 -5.40
CA ILE A 115 14.74 -13.19 -5.66
C ILE A 115 14.09 -13.29 -7.03
N ALA A 116 13.76 -12.16 -7.67
CA ALA A 116 13.14 -12.18 -8.99
C ALA A 116 13.32 -10.87 -9.78
N ARG A 117 13.16 -10.99 -11.10
CA ARG A 117 13.07 -9.88 -12.06
C ARG A 117 11.72 -9.90 -12.77
N LEU A 118 10.92 -8.86 -12.59
CA LEU A 118 9.67 -8.65 -13.31
C LEU A 118 9.93 -8.00 -14.68
N HIS A 119 9.34 -8.55 -15.73
CA HIS A 119 9.46 -8.05 -17.12
C HIS A 119 8.39 -7.00 -17.46
N SER A 120 8.13 -6.12 -16.50
CA SER A 120 7.09 -5.09 -16.58
C SER A 120 7.64 -3.79 -16.00
N ASP A 121 7.23 -2.66 -16.59
CA ASP A 121 7.52 -1.34 -16.03
C ASP A 121 6.66 -1.00 -14.79
N GLU A 122 7.01 0.09 -14.11
CA GLU A 122 6.26 0.61 -12.95
C GLU A 122 4.78 0.83 -13.23
N GLY A 123 4.44 1.34 -14.42
CA GLY A 123 3.07 1.62 -14.82
C GLY A 123 2.25 0.35 -14.93
N ALA A 124 2.79 -0.68 -15.58
CA ALA A 124 2.19 -2.00 -15.71
C ALA A 124 2.01 -2.67 -14.34
N VAL A 125 3.03 -2.63 -13.47
CA VAL A 125 2.93 -3.18 -12.11
C VAL A 125 1.92 -2.43 -11.26
N ARG A 126 1.90 -1.09 -11.34
CA ARG A 126 0.90 -0.26 -10.65
C ARG A 126 -0.52 -0.59 -11.12
N SER A 127 -0.73 -0.74 -12.42
CA SER A 127 -2.06 -1.10 -12.96
C SER A 127 -2.49 -2.51 -12.53
N HIS A 128 -1.56 -3.46 -12.50
CA HIS A 128 -1.82 -4.84 -12.11
C HIS A 128 -2.12 -4.99 -10.62
N LEU A 129 -1.28 -4.44 -9.76
CA LEU A 129 -1.42 -4.53 -8.31
C LEU A 129 -2.35 -3.48 -7.71
N ARG A 130 -2.70 -2.45 -8.48
CA ARG A 130 -3.41 -1.24 -8.01
C ARG A 130 -2.73 -0.62 -6.81
N ARG A 131 -1.40 -0.50 -6.83
CA ARG A 131 -0.60 0.10 -5.76
C ARG A 131 0.47 1.01 -6.33
N HIS A 132 0.71 2.12 -5.63
CA HIS A 132 1.69 3.12 -6.02
C HIS A 132 3.07 2.79 -5.46
N PHE A 133 4.09 3.14 -6.23
CA PHE A 133 5.46 3.16 -5.74
C PHE A 133 5.74 4.52 -5.06
N GLY A 134 6.37 4.46 -3.90
CA GLY A 134 6.88 5.62 -3.16
C GLY A 134 8.33 5.95 -3.56
N PRO A 135 8.73 7.22 -3.55
CA PRO A 135 10.10 7.61 -3.84
C PRO A 135 11.04 7.32 -2.66
N VAL A 136 12.20 6.74 -2.93
CA VAL A 136 13.27 6.55 -1.93
C VAL A 136 14.60 7.05 -2.46
N GLU A 137 15.43 7.59 -1.57
CA GLU A 137 16.80 8.02 -1.89
C GLU A 137 17.77 6.87 -1.61
N VAL A 138 18.60 6.52 -2.60
CA VAL A 138 19.72 5.59 -2.43
C VAL A 138 21.03 6.26 -2.91
N ALA A 139 22.17 5.62 -2.65
CA ALA A 139 23.48 6.20 -2.99
C ALA A 139 23.62 6.52 -4.49
N GLU A 140 23.01 5.71 -5.35
CA GLU A 140 23.01 5.84 -6.81
C GLU A 140 21.92 6.79 -7.35
N GLY A 141 21.17 7.46 -6.48
CA GLY A 141 20.14 8.44 -6.82
C GLY A 141 18.74 8.03 -6.38
N ARG A 142 17.73 8.72 -6.90
CA ARG A 142 16.33 8.48 -6.53
C ARG A 142 15.79 7.20 -7.19
N ARG A 143 15.14 6.36 -6.40
CA ARG A 143 14.44 5.15 -6.82
C ARG A 143 12.98 5.21 -6.42
N LYS A 144 12.22 4.22 -6.88
CA LYS A 144 10.83 4.02 -6.53
C LYS A 144 10.66 2.62 -5.97
N VAL A 145 9.98 2.52 -4.84
CA VAL A 145 9.77 1.26 -4.12
C VAL A 145 8.28 1.02 -3.85
N LEU A 146 7.87 -0.24 -3.89
CA LEU A 146 6.60 -0.70 -3.36
C LEU A 146 6.89 -1.86 -2.41
N ILE A 147 6.62 -1.68 -1.13
CA ILE A 147 6.86 -2.71 -0.11
C ILE A 147 5.54 -3.41 0.19
N LEU A 148 5.55 -4.74 0.13
CA LEU A 148 4.39 -5.60 0.34
C LEU A 148 4.64 -6.53 1.52
N ARG A 149 3.65 -6.65 2.39
CA ARG A 149 3.51 -7.78 3.32
C ARG A 149 2.47 -8.72 2.76
N LEU A 150 2.90 -9.91 2.38
CA LEU A 150 2.06 -10.96 1.81
C LEU A 150 1.20 -11.60 2.89
N ARG A 151 0.10 -12.25 2.49
CA ARG A 151 -0.77 -13.01 3.40
C ARG A 151 -0.03 -14.12 4.16
N SER A 152 1.06 -14.65 3.60
CA SER A 152 1.91 -15.62 4.29
C SER A 152 2.70 -15.03 5.46
N GLY A 153 2.69 -13.70 5.64
CA GLY A 153 3.53 -12.96 6.58
C GLY A 153 4.88 -12.55 5.99
N ASP A 154 5.25 -13.06 4.81
CA ASP A 154 6.49 -12.69 4.13
C ASP A 154 6.45 -11.24 3.65
N GLU A 155 7.61 -10.58 3.71
CA GLU A 155 7.77 -9.22 3.22
C GLU A 155 8.72 -9.16 2.02
N VAL A 156 8.30 -8.41 1.00
CA VAL A 156 9.07 -8.17 -0.21
C VAL A 156 9.03 -6.69 -0.60
N ALA A 157 10.11 -6.21 -1.20
CA ALA A 157 10.17 -4.90 -1.82
C ALA A 157 10.29 -5.04 -3.34
N LEU A 158 9.48 -4.28 -4.06
CA LEU A 158 9.57 -4.10 -5.51
C LEU A 158 10.30 -2.78 -5.74
N ILE A 159 11.44 -2.78 -6.43
CA ILE A 159 12.23 -1.57 -6.66
C ILE A 159 12.56 -1.37 -8.14
N THR A 160 12.48 -0.11 -8.57
CA THR A 160 12.87 0.34 -9.90
C THR A 160 13.45 1.76 -9.89
N PRO A 161 14.40 2.08 -10.77
CA PRO A 161 15.15 1.12 -11.60
C PRO A 161 16.15 0.33 -10.75
N TRP A 162 16.41 -0.94 -11.09
CA TRP A 162 17.42 -1.76 -10.41
C TRP A 162 18.60 -2.11 -11.32
N TRP A 163 18.30 -2.55 -12.54
CA TRP A 163 19.32 -2.94 -13.51
C TRP A 163 19.71 -1.79 -14.43
N ARG A 164 20.99 -1.71 -14.79
CA ARG A 164 21.51 -0.71 -15.74
C ARG A 164 21.25 -1.09 -17.21
N ASP A 165 21.12 -2.38 -17.51
CA ASP A 165 20.82 -2.87 -18.87
C ASP A 165 19.35 -2.62 -19.26
N ASN A 166 18.47 -2.46 -18.26
CA ASN A 166 17.05 -2.21 -18.50
C ASN A 166 16.42 -1.58 -17.26
N GLU A 167 16.20 -0.27 -17.32
CA GLU A 167 15.63 0.53 -16.23
C GLU A 167 14.13 0.28 -16.01
N GLU A 168 13.45 -0.35 -16.97
CA GLU A 168 12.01 -0.63 -16.87
C GLU A 168 11.74 -1.83 -15.95
N HIS A 169 12.64 -2.82 -15.93
CA HIS A 169 12.42 -4.04 -15.14
C HIS A 169 12.49 -3.78 -13.63
N ILE A 170 11.62 -4.46 -12.89
CA ILE A 170 11.48 -4.29 -11.44
C ILE A 170 12.13 -5.47 -10.70
N ALA A 171 12.97 -5.15 -9.71
CA ALA A 171 13.55 -6.16 -8.83
C ALA A 171 12.60 -6.47 -7.68
N VAL A 172 12.44 -7.77 -7.38
CA VAL A 172 11.75 -8.24 -6.18
C VAL A 172 12.81 -8.67 -5.18
N ILE A 173 12.82 -8.02 -4.02
CA ILE A 173 13.79 -8.21 -2.95
C ILE A 173 13.07 -8.80 -1.75
N GLN A 174 13.58 -9.91 -1.23
CA GLN A 174 13.08 -10.50 0.02
C GLN A 174 13.62 -9.73 1.22
N HIS A 175 12.80 -9.57 2.28
CA HIS A 175 13.28 -9.02 3.54
C HIS A 175 14.44 -9.88 4.11
N PRO A 176 15.56 -9.29 4.56
CA PRO A 176 16.76 -10.04 5.00
C PRO A 176 16.51 -10.95 6.21
N ASP A 177 15.60 -10.57 7.10
CA ASP A 177 15.25 -11.35 8.29
C ASP A 177 14.19 -12.44 8.04
N SER A 178 13.91 -12.78 6.78
CA SER A 178 12.95 -13.83 6.46
C SER A 178 13.53 -15.22 6.77
N ASP A 179 12.84 -15.98 7.61
CA ASP A 179 13.20 -17.38 7.94
C ASP A 179 12.89 -18.37 6.80
N ARG A 180 12.15 -17.94 5.77
CA ARG A 180 11.74 -18.78 4.63
C ARG A 180 12.76 -18.70 3.50
N SER A 181 12.87 -19.79 2.73
CA SER A 181 13.76 -19.79 1.57
C SER A 181 13.26 -18.82 0.48
N ALA A 182 14.19 -18.28 -0.31
CA ALA A 182 13.87 -17.39 -1.43
C ALA A 182 12.83 -17.99 -2.41
N ASN A 183 12.89 -19.32 -2.64
CA ASN A 183 11.92 -20.05 -3.46
C ASN A 183 10.50 -20.03 -2.88
N GLU A 184 10.39 -20.22 -1.57
CA GLU A 184 9.10 -20.20 -0.89
C GLU A 184 8.50 -18.79 -0.88
N VAL A 185 9.32 -17.75 -0.67
CA VAL A 185 8.88 -16.36 -0.74
C VAL A 185 8.48 -15.98 -2.16
N LEU A 186 9.24 -16.38 -3.18
CA LEU A 186 8.87 -16.12 -4.57
C LEU A 186 7.55 -16.82 -4.96
N THR A 187 7.32 -18.03 -4.45
CA THR A 187 6.05 -18.74 -4.64
C THR A 187 4.90 -17.99 -3.98
N ALA A 188 5.05 -17.58 -2.72
CA ALA A 188 4.05 -16.79 -2.01
C ALA A 188 3.77 -15.44 -2.71
N PHE A 189 4.82 -14.80 -3.25
CA PHE A 189 4.69 -13.58 -4.03
C PHE A 189 3.83 -13.80 -5.29
N ARG A 190 4.12 -14.85 -6.07
CA ARG A 190 3.32 -15.20 -7.27
C ARG A 190 1.87 -15.49 -6.91
N ASP A 191 1.63 -16.27 -5.86
CA ASP A 191 0.28 -16.62 -5.41
C ASP A 191 -0.52 -15.38 -4.96
N ALA A 192 0.14 -14.44 -4.27
CA ALA A 192 -0.49 -13.22 -3.77
C ALA A 192 -0.74 -12.19 -4.89
N THR A 193 0.16 -12.09 -5.86
CA THR A 193 0.13 -11.05 -6.90
C THR A 193 -0.48 -11.51 -8.22
N GLY A 194 -0.61 -12.82 -8.45
CA GLY A 194 -1.10 -13.39 -9.70
C GLY A 194 -0.11 -13.28 -10.87
N TYR A 195 1.16 -12.93 -10.64
CA TYR A 195 2.17 -12.95 -11.70
C TYR A 195 2.49 -14.40 -12.12
N GLY A 196 2.32 -14.68 -13.41
CA GLY A 196 2.70 -15.95 -14.02
C GLY A 196 4.21 -16.13 -14.17
N ALA A 197 4.63 -17.35 -14.49
CA ALA A 197 6.03 -17.69 -14.72
C ALA A 197 6.66 -16.87 -15.87
N ASP A 198 5.89 -16.58 -16.92
CA ASP A 198 6.37 -15.85 -18.09
C ASP A 198 6.64 -14.36 -17.81
N ALA A 199 6.08 -13.81 -16.74
CA ALA A 199 6.27 -12.41 -16.34
C ALA A 199 7.49 -12.21 -15.42
N ILE A 200 8.11 -13.30 -14.95
CA ILE A 200 9.14 -13.29 -13.91
C ILE A 200 10.32 -14.18 -14.29
N THR A 201 11.53 -13.60 -14.31
CA THR A 201 12.74 -14.41 -14.17
C THR A 201 12.98 -14.74 -12.69
N ASP A 202 13.08 -16.03 -12.40
CA ASP A 202 13.44 -16.56 -11.10
C ASP A 202 14.95 -16.39 -10.84
N LEU A 203 15.32 -15.76 -9.73
CA LEU A 203 16.71 -15.50 -9.34
C LEU A 203 17.09 -16.16 -8.01
N THR A 204 16.23 -17.01 -7.44
CA THR A 204 16.41 -17.60 -6.10
C THR A 204 17.63 -18.52 -6.00
N ALA A 205 18.07 -19.11 -7.11
CA ALA A 205 19.25 -19.96 -7.20
C ALA A 205 20.55 -19.16 -7.45
N GLY A 206 20.45 -17.86 -7.73
CA GLY A 206 21.56 -16.98 -8.05
C GLY A 206 22.12 -16.28 -6.81
N ARG A 207 23.40 -16.49 -6.53
CA ARG A 207 24.15 -15.72 -5.53
C ARG A 207 24.03 -14.22 -5.80
N SER A 208 23.86 -13.46 -4.70
CA SER A 208 24.04 -12.02 -4.55
C SER A 208 24.96 -11.43 -5.61
N GLY A 209 24.38 -10.68 -6.54
CA GLY A 209 25.12 -10.02 -7.61
C GLY A 209 24.66 -8.58 -7.75
N MET A 210 25.22 -7.69 -6.95
CA MET A 210 25.52 -6.34 -7.42
C MET A 210 26.80 -5.85 -6.77
N SER A 211 27.85 -5.82 -7.59
CA SER A 211 28.95 -4.85 -7.51
C SER A 211 28.51 -3.54 -8.16
#